data_AF-T2IPQ3-F1
#
_entry.id   AF-T2IPQ3-F1
#
_cell.length_a   1.000
_cell.length_b   1.000
_cell.length_c   1.000
_cell.angle_alpha   90.00
_cell.angle_beta   90.00
_cell.angle_gamma   90.00
#
_symmetry.space_group_name_H-M   'P 1'
#
loop_
_entity.id
_entity.type
_entity.pdbx_description
1 polymer ?
#
loop_
_entity_poly.entity_id
_entity_poly.type
_entity_poly.pdbx_seq_one_letter_code
_entity_poly.pdbx_strand_id
1 'polypeptide(L)' 'MYNLKEMTVTELKEFMAENRNDDQKFSEALGELLRRNPNRKKYPANQSFEEVGKIIQEKIKESHN' A
#
# COMPACT_ATOMS: atom_id res chain seq x y z
N MET A 1 15.07 -9.56 -13.20
CA MET A 1 14.02 -10.19 -12.38
C MET A 1 14.31 -9.79 -10.95
N TYR A 2 13.51 -8.89 -10.38
CA TYR A 2 13.68 -8.43 -8.99
C TYR A 2 12.99 -9.42 -8.04
N ASN A 3 13.54 -9.64 -6.85
CA ASN A 3 12.96 -10.56 -5.87
C ASN A 3 12.34 -9.80 -4.70
N LEU A 4 11.05 -9.46 -4.83
CA LEU A 4 10.31 -8.71 -3.80
C LEU A 4 10.26 -9.44 -2.46
N LYS A 5 10.37 -10.77 -2.44
CA LYS A 5 10.29 -11.59 -1.22
C LYS A 5 11.52 -11.43 -0.32
N GLU A 6 12.67 -11.06 -0.88
CA GLU A 6 13.92 -10.89 -0.14
C GLU A 6 14.14 -9.44 0.30
N MET A 7 13.49 -8.47 -0.35
CA MET A 7 13.52 -7.07 0.04
C MET A 7 12.94 -6.87 1.44
N THR A 8 13.49 -5.97 2.23
CA THR A 8 12.94 -5.48 3.48
C THR A 8 11.71 -4.58 3.24
N VAL A 9 11.00 -4.24 4.31
CA VAL A 9 9.86 -3.29 4.21
C VAL A 9 10.29 -1.92 3.69
N THR A 10 11.49 -1.46 4.06
CA THR A 10 12.04 -0.18 3.59
C THR A 10 12.36 -0.25 2.10
N GLU A 11 13.06 -1.30 1.66
CA GLU A 11 13.39 -1.49 0.24
C GLU A 11 12.14 -1.65 -0.63
N LEU A 12 11.08 -2.31 -0.13
CA LEU A 12 9.80 -2.36 -0.84
C LEU A 12 9.15 -0.98 -1.00
N LYS A 13 9.26 -0.11 0.01
CA LYS A 13 8.73 1.27 -0.07
C LYS A 13 9.53 2.13 -1.04
N GLU A 14 10.86 2.01 -1.02
CA GLU A 14 11.75 2.68 -1.98
C GLU A 14 11.48 2.20 -3.41
N PHE A 15 11.38 0.88 -3.61
CA PHE A 15 11.03 0.29 -4.90
C PHE A 15 9.68 0.82 -5.43
N MET A 16 8.65 0.91 -4.59
CA MET A 16 7.37 1.52 -4.98
C MET A 16 7.50 3.01 -5.31
N ALA A 17 8.35 3.75 -4.60
CA ALA A 17 8.57 5.18 -4.85
C ALA A 17 9.28 5.42 -6.20
N GLU A 18 10.24 4.58 -6.55
CA GLU A 18 10.96 4.63 -7.83
C GLU A 18 10.11 4.18 -9.01
N ASN A 19 9.15 3.27 -8.78
CA ASN A 19 8.31 2.68 -9.82
C ASN A 19 6.86 3.18 -9.76
N ARG A 20 6.62 4.42 -9.30
CA ARG A 20 5.26 5.00 -9.16
C ARG A 20 4.45 5.03 -10.46
N ASN A 21 5.11 5.10 -11.60
CA ASN A 21 4.47 5.16 -12.92
C ASN A 21 4.39 3.79 -13.61
N ASP A 22 4.93 2.73 -12.99
CA ASP A 22 4.87 1.36 -13.49
C ASP A 22 3.86 0.58 -12.63
N ASP A 23 2.61 0.60 -13.07
CA ASP A 23 1.46 0.03 -12.34
C ASP A 23 1.68 -1.43 -11.95
N GLN A 24 2.36 -2.20 -12.82
CA GLN A 24 2.65 -3.60 -12.56
C GLN A 24 3.65 -3.74 -11.41
N LYS A 25 4.82 -3.09 -11.52
CA LYS A 25 5.85 -3.15 -10.47
C LYS A 25 5.35 -2.60 -9.14
N PHE A 26 4.59 -1.51 -9.20
CA PHE A 26 3.99 -0.89 -8.03
C PHE A 26 3.01 -1.83 -7.34
N SER A 27 2.09 -2.43 -8.10
CA SER A 27 1.07 -3.34 -7.56
C SER A 27 1.67 -4.62 -6.99
N GLU A 28 2.70 -5.17 -7.64
CA GLU A 28 3.42 -6.36 -7.16
C GLU A 28 4.13 -6.08 -5.81
N ALA A 29 4.87 -4.97 -5.71
CA ALA A 29 5.56 -4.57 -4.48
C ALA A 29 4.58 -4.23 -3.34
N LEU A 30 3.48 -3.55 -3.66
CA LEU A 30 2.41 -3.28 -2.71
C LEU A 30 1.77 -4.57 -2.20
N GLY A 31 1.53 -5.54 -3.08
CA GLY A 31 0.98 -6.84 -2.72
C GLY A 31 1.86 -7.60 -1.72
N GLU A 32 3.18 -7.59 -1.94
CA GLU A 32 4.15 -8.19 -1.02
C GLU A 32 4.20 -7.47 0.33
N LEU A 33 4.23 -6.13 0.32
CA LEU A 33 4.20 -5.34 1.55
C LEU A 33 2.94 -5.64 2.39
N LEU A 34 1.79 -5.76 1.73
CA LEU A 34 0.52 -6.06 2.37
C LEU A 34 0.42 -7.49 2.91
N ARG A 35 1.08 -8.47 2.27
CA ARG A 35 1.18 -9.84 2.78
C ARG A 35 1.93 -9.92 4.11
N ARG A 36 2.96 -9.07 4.27
CA ARG A 36 3.80 -9.03 5.47
C ARG A 36 3.18 -8.27 6.65
N ASN A 37 2.08 -7.56 6.43
CA ASN A 37 1.31 -6.92 7.49
C ASN A 37 0.03 -7.72 7.77
N PRO A 38 0.11 -8.80 8.59
CA PRO A 38 -1.03 -9.65 8.90
C PRO A 38 -2.13 -8.90 9.67
N ASN A 39 -1.77 -7.84 10.41
CA ASN A 39 -2.68 -7.04 11.23
C ASN A 39 -3.28 -5.84 10.48
N ARG A 40 -3.16 -5.78 9.15
CA ARG A 40 -3.73 -4.68 8.36
C ARG A 40 -5.24 -4.63 8.52
N LYS A 41 -5.78 -3.42 8.72
CA LYS A 41 -7.21 -3.16 8.65
C LYS A 41 -7.70 -3.55 7.26
N LYS A 42 -8.60 -4.53 7.18
CA LYS A 42 -9.25 -4.93 5.93
C LYS A 42 -10.47 -4.04 5.73
N TYR A 43 -10.51 -3.35 4.61
CA TYR A 43 -11.65 -2.53 4.22
C TYR A 43 -12.61 -3.37 3.36
N PRO A 44 -13.93 -3.27 3.58
CA PRO A 44 -14.92 -3.98 2.76
C PRO A 44 -14.80 -3.59 1.28
N ALA A 45 -15.02 -4.54 0.37
CA ALA A 45 -14.94 -4.28 -1.07
C ALA A 45 -16.17 -3.50 -1.61
N ASN A 46 -17.27 -3.50 -0.86
CA ASN A 46 -18.56 -2.92 -1.25
C ASN A 46 -18.82 -1.52 -0.64
N GLN A 47 -17.76 -0.77 -0.32
CA GLN A 47 -17.91 0.59 0.21
C GLN A 47 -18.26 1.57 -0.91
N SER A 48 -19.13 2.52 -0.58
CA SER A 48 -19.41 3.67 -1.44
C SER A 48 -18.18 4.58 -1.57
N PHE A 49 -18.12 5.36 -2.65
CA PHE A 49 -17.05 6.35 -2.85
C PHE A 49 -16.96 7.37 -1.70
N GLU A 50 -18.09 7.71 -1.08
CA GLU A 50 -18.12 8.63 0.07
C GLU A 50 -17.42 8.02 1.30
N GLU A 51 -17.68 6.74 1.59
CA GLU A 51 -17.04 6.01 2.68
C GLU A 51 -15.53 5.84 2.45
N VAL A 52 -15.14 5.52 1.22
CA VAL A 52 -13.73 5.47 0.82
C VAL A 52 -13.07 6.84 1.02
N GLY A 53 -13.73 7.92 0.61
CA GLY A 53 -13.25 9.28 0.79
C GLY A 53 -13.01 9.63 2.27
N LYS A 54 -13.94 9.28 3.16
CA LYS A 54 -13.81 9.48 4.62
C LYS A 54 -12.59 8.75 5.17
N ILE A 55 -12.39 7.48 4.78
CA ILE A 55 -11.23 6.67 5.21
C ILE A 55 -9.91 7.34 4.80
N ILE A 56 -9.82 7.81 3.55
CA ILE A 56 -8.61 8.48 3.05
C ILE A 56 -8.33 9.75 3.86
N GLN A 57 -9.35 10.56 4.11
CA GLN A 57 -9.22 11.79 4.90
C GLN A 57 -8.78 11.53 6.34
N GLU A 58 -9.32 10.49 7.00
CA GLU A 58 -8.88 10.06 8.32
C GLU A 58 -7.39 9.68 8.32
N LYS A 59 -6.95 8.89 7.32
CA LYS A 59 -5.54 8.47 7.21
C LYS A 59 -4.58 9.61 6.95
N ILE A 60 -5.00 10.61 6.17
CA ILE A 60 -4.21 11.83 5.95
C ILE A 60 -4.05 12.58 7.27
N LYS A 61 -5.13 12.76 8.05
CA LYS A 61 -5.09 13.43 9.35
C LYS A 61 -4.18 12.72 10.36
N GLU A 62 -4.26 11.39 10.44
CA GLU A 62 -3.39 10.58 11.30
C GLU A 62 -1.89 10.70 10.93
N SER A 63 -1.58 10.95 9.65
CA SER A 63 -0.19 11.08 9.19
C SER A 63 0.42 12.47 9.43
N HIS A 64 -0.40 13.47 9.79
CA HIS A 64 0.03 14.85 10.06
C HIS A 64 0.14 15.17 11.56
N ASN A 65 -0.20 14.22 12.44
CA ASN A 65 -0.02 14.29 13.89
C ASN A 65 1.13 13.39 14.34
#